data_AF-A0A820X7D7-F1
#
_entry.id   AF-A0A820X7D7-F1
#
_cell.length_a   1.000
_cell.length_b   1.000
_cell.length_c   1.000
_cell.angle_alpha   90.00
_cell.angle_beta   90.00
_cell.angle_gamma   90.00
#
_symmetry.space_group_name_H-M   'P 1'
#
loop_
_entity.id
_entity.type
_entity.pdbx_description
1 polymer ?
#
loop_
_entity_poly.entity_id
_entity_poly.type
_entity_poly.pdbx_seq_one_letter_code
_entity_poly.pdbx_strand_id
1 'polypeptide(L)'
;MKRISNLSDDEHIALQELKMNKNIVILRVDKGNAVVVMDKNLHFRFYNKYFRQIEGVSMGSPVAPIVADLFISNLEEKYILTNKELKIKTWVR
;
A
#
# COMPACT_ATOMS: atom_id res chain seq x y z
N MET A 1 -3.67 -34.96 13.02
CA MET A 1 -4.71 -33.90 13.08
C MET A 1 -4.84 -33.28 11.69
N LYS A 2 -6.00 -33.39 11.04
CA LYS A 2 -6.25 -32.76 9.74
C LYS A 2 -6.37 -31.26 9.98
N ARG A 3 -5.50 -30.43 9.39
CA ARG A 3 -5.67 -28.97 9.39
C ARG A 3 -6.97 -28.70 8.64
N ILE A 4 -8.02 -28.33 9.36
CA ILE A 4 -9.25 -27.84 8.75
C ILE A 4 -8.90 -26.44 8.25
N SER A 5 -8.86 -26.24 6.93
CA SER A 5 -8.71 -24.90 6.37
C SER A 5 -10.01 -24.14 6.65
N ASN A 6 -9.90 -22.91 7.12
CA ASN A 6 -11.04 -22.01 7.27
C ASN A 6 -11.46 -21.39 5.93
N LEU A 7 -10.91 -21.90 4.82
CA LEU A 7 -11.07 -21.40 3.47
C LEU A 7 -11.43 -22.57 2.56
N SER A 8 -12.35 -22.32 1.63
CA SER A 8 -12.69 -23.24 0.55
C SER A 8 -11.56 -23.31 -0.50
N ASP A 9 -11.63 -24.33 -1.37
CA ASP A 9 -10.70 -24.45 -2.49
C ASP A 9 -10.83 -23.26 -3.46
N ASP A 10 -12.06 -22.78 -3.71
CA ASP A 10 -12.32 -21.61 -4.55
C ASP A 10 -11.72 -20.33 -3.97
N GLU A 11 -11.80 -20.13 -2.65
CA GLU A 11 -11.16 -18.99 -1.99
C GLU A 11 -9.64 -19.08 -2.07
N HIS A 12 -9.09 -20.29 -1.99
CA HIS A 12 -7.65 -20.51 -2.19
C HIS A 12 -7.22 -20.13 -3.61
N ILE A 13 -7.99 -20.54 -4.62
CA ILE A 13 -7.74 -20.20 -6.02
C ILE A 13 -7.84 -18.68 -6.22
N ALA A 14 -8.90 -18.05 -5.70
CA ALA A 14 -9.07 -16.61 -5.78
C ALA A 14 -7.90 -15.84 -5.13
N LEU A 15 -7.38 -16.29 -3.99
CA LEU A 15 -6.20 -15.70 -3.36
C LEU A 15 -4.93 -15.89 -4.19
N GLN A 16 -4.76 -17.04 -4.85
CA GLN A 16 -3.64 -17.27 -5.76
C GLN A 16 -3.72 -16.35 -6.98
N GLU A 17 -4.89 -16.22 -7.60
CA GLU A 17 -5.13 -15.32 -8.73
C GLU A 17 -4.86 -13.87 -8.34
N LEU A 18 -5.38 -13.43 -7.19
CA LEU A 18 -5.17 -12.10 -6.66
C LEU A 18 -3.67 -11.84 -6.40
N LYS A 19 -2.96 -12.81 -5.83
CA LYS A 19 -1.50 -12.73 -5.62
C LYS A 19 -0.71 -12.67 -6.93
N MET A 20 -1.18 -13.31 -8.00
CA MET A 20 -0.53 -13.30 -9.32
C MET A 20 -0.82 -12.01 -10.12
N ASN A 21 -1.85 -11.25 -9.75
CA ASN A 21 -2.22 -10.03 -10.46
C ASN A 21 -1.16 -8.92 -10.27
N LYS A 22 -0.38 -8.66 -11.32
CA LYS A 22 0.68 -7.64 -11.33
C LYS A 22 0.15 -6.21 -11.39
N ASN A 23 -1.12 -6.00 -11.75
CA ASN A 23 -1.74 -4.68 -11.85
C ASN A 23 -2.18 -4.14 -10.50
N ILE A 24 -2.19 -4.95 -9.44
CA ILE A 24 -2.56 -4.50 -8.10
C ILE A 24 -1.36 -4.47 -7.16
N VAL A 25 -1.44 -3.64 -6.13
CA VAL A 25 -0.53 -3.61 -4.99
C VAL A 25 -1.35 -3.91 -3.75
N ILE A 26 -0.88 -4.88 -2.97
CA ILE A 26 -1.49 -5.25 -1.69
C ILE A 26 -0.50 -4.90 -0.59
N LEU A 27 -0.91 -4.01 0.31
CA LEU A 27 -0.08 -3.55 1.43
C LEU A 27 -0.76 -3.91 2.74
N ARG A 28 0.05 -4.38 3.69
CA ARG A 28 -0.40 -4.55 5.07
C ARG A 28 -0.32 -3.19 5.75
N VAL A 29 -1.39 -2.79 6.41
CA VAL A 29 -1.41 -1.56 7.22
C VAL A 29 -0.73 -1.83 8.56
N ASP A 30 -0.04 -0.83 9.09
CA ASP A 30 0.66 -0.86 10.38
C ASP A 30 -0.32 -0.98 11.57
N LYS A 31 -1.49 -0.34 11.46
CA LYS A 31 -2.51 -0.28 12.52
C LYS A 31 -3.87 -0.83 12.06
N GLY A 32 -4.53 -1.60 12.93
CA GLY A 32 -5.94 -1.99 12.75
C GLY A 32 -6.20 -3.28 11.96
N ASN A 33 -5.21 -4.15 11.75
CA ASN A 33 -5.38 -5.43 11.02
C ASN A 33 -6.04 -5.24 9.63
N ALA A 34 -5.77 -4.10 8.98
CA ALA A 34 -6.30 -3.78 7.67
C ALA A 34 -5.33 -4.16 6.54
N VAL A 35 -5.90 -4.37 5.36
CA VAL A 35 -5.17 -4.60 4.11
C VAL A 35 -5.66 -3.57 3.09
N VAL A 36 -4.72 -2.89 2.44
CA VAL A 36 -5.00 -1.93 1.37
C VAL A 36 -4.72 -2.61 0.04
N VAL A 37 -5.70 -2.61 -0.87
CA VAL A 37 -5.57 -3.09 -2.24
C VAL A 37 -5.71 -1.90 -3.17
N MET A 38 -4.72 -1.68 -4.03
CA MET A 38 -4.68 -0.57 -4.98
C MET A 38 -4.44 -1.06 -6.40
N ASP A 39 -5.05 -0.42 -7.38
CA ASP A 39 -4.67 -0.55 -8.79
C ASP A 39 -3.43 0.30 -9.08
N LYS A 40 -2.47 -0.25 -9.84
CA LYS A 40 -1.30 0.47 -10.36
C LYS A 40 -1.65 1.38 -11.52
N ASN A 41 -2.76 1.12 -12.21
CA ASN A 41 -3.19 1.86 -13.38
C ASN A 41 -4.09 3.04 -12.99
N LEU A 42 -3.55 3.94 -12.17
CA LEU A 42 -4.23 5.18 -11.79
C LEU A 42 -4.24 6.16 -12.97
N HIS A 43 -5.42 6.60 -13.36
CA HIS A 43 -5.64 7.58 -14.41
C HIS A 43 -6.38 8.80 -13.85
N PHE A 44 -6.10 9.98 -14.40
CA PHE A 44 -6.83 11.20 -14.09
C PHE A 44 -7.12 12.01 -15.36
N ARG A 45 -8.13 12.87 -15.31
CA ARG A 45 -8.54 13.72 -16.43
C ARG A 45 -8.13 15.16 -16.19
N PHE A 46 -7.50 15.78 -17.18
CA PHE A 46 -7.11 17.20 -17.14
C PHE A 46 -7.30 17.81 -18.53
N TYR A 47 -7.96 18.97 -18.62
CA TYR A 47 -8.37 19.61 -19.89
C TYR A 47 -8.96 18.61 -20.92
N ASN A 48 -9.89 17.76 -20.47
CA ASN A 48 -10.55 16.75 -21.29
C ASN A 48 -9.60 15.70 -21.93
N LYS A 49 -8.37 15.57 -21.42
CA LYS A 49 -7.40 14.53 -21.79
C LYS A 49 -7.15 13.60 -20.61
N TYR A 50 -6.87 12.34 -20.91
CA TYR A 50 -6.54 11.33 -19.92
C TYR A 50 -5.03 11.21 -19.75
N PHE A 51 -4.59 11.15 -18.50
CA PHE A 51 -3.20 10.98 -18.12
C PHE A 51 -3.07 9.80 -17.17
N ARG A 52 -1.98 9.04 -17.30
CA ARG A 52 -1.63 7.97 -16.37
C ARG A 52 -0.66 8.54 -15.33
N GLN A 53 -0.94 8.30 -14.07
CA GLN A 53 0.01 8.60 -13.00
C GLN A 53 1.17 7.62 -13.08
N ILE A 54 2.40 8.14 -13.16
CA ILE A 54 3.61 7.33 -13.31
C ILE A 54 4.19 7.01 -11.93
N GLU A 55 4.17 7.98 -11.02
CA GLU A 55 4.75 7.86 -9.67
C GLU A 55 3.85 8.51 -8.61
N GLY A 56 3.98 8.01 -7.38
CA GLY A 56 3.24 8.51 -6.21
C GLY A 56 1.77 8.05 -6.18
N VAL A 57 0.97 8.77 -5.40
CA VAL A 57 -0.47 8.52 -5.23
C VAL A 57 -1.26 9.78 -5.58
N SER A 58 -2.50 9.63 -6.07
CA SER A 58 -3.32 10.77 -6.51
C SER A 58 -3.86 11.56 -5.33
N MET A 59 -3.65 12.88 -5.30
CA MET A 59 -3.99 13.73 -4.15
C MET A 59 -5.50 13.90 -3.84
N GLY A 60 -6.39 13.30 -4.63
CA GLY A 60 -7.84 13.30 -4.38
C GLY A 60 -8.41 11.91 -4.13
N SER A 61 -7.57 10.87 -4.12
CA SER A 61 -8.05 9.51 -3.86
C SER A 61 -8.32 9.32 -2.36
N PRO A 62 -9.45 8.71 -1.96
CA PRO A 62 -9.75 8.46 -0.56
C PRO A 62 -8.72 7.54 0.12
N VAL A 63 -7.98 6.74 -0.65
CA VAL A 63 -6.90 5.88 -0.11
C VAL A 63 -5.53 6.56 -0.09
N ALA A 64 -5.39 7.73 -0.74
CA ALA A 64 -4.11 8.42 -0.85
C ALA A 64 -3.46 8.81 0.48
N PRO A 65 -4.21 9.35 1.47
CA PRO A 65 -3.62 9.72 2.75
C PRO A 65 -3.00 8.53 3.48
N ILE A 66 -3.71 7.39 3.53
CA ILE A 66 -3.24 6.18 4.20
C ILE A 66 -1.97 5.62 3.53
N VAL A 67 -1.93 5.65 2.20
CA VAL A 67 -0.78 5.16 1.43
C VAL A 67 0.42 6.08 1.60
N ALA A 68 0.20 7.39 1.61
CA ALA A 68 1.24 8.37 1.88
C ALA A 68 1.82 8.20 3.29
N ASP A 69 0.95 8.03 4.29
CA ASP A 69 1.35 7.79 5.68
C ASP A 69 2.21 6.52 5.78
N LEU A 70 1.77 5.40 5.20
CA LEU A 70 2.53 4.14 5.20
C LEU A 70 3.92 4.30 4.55
N PHE A 71 3.97 4.99 3.41
CA PHE A 71 5.22 5.21 2.69
C PHE A 71 6.19 6.06 3.50
N ILE A 72 5.72 7.17 4.07
CA ILE A 72 6.54 8.04 4.91
C ILE A 72 6.98 7.32 6.18
N SER A 73 6.08 6.59 6.87
CA SER A 73 6.47 5.80 8.06
C SER A 73 7.59 4.80 7.76
N ASN A 74 7.54 4.12 6.62
CA ASN A 74 8.61 3.21 6.20
C ASN A 74 9.94 3.97 5.96
N LEU A 75 9.88 5.12 5.29
CA LEU A 75 11.07 5.95 5.06
C LEU A 75 11.65 6.50 6.36
N GLU A 76 10.82 6.95 7.29
CA GLU A 76 11.23 7.45 8.60
C GLU A 76 11.96 6.37 9.39
N GLU A 77 11.41 5.16 9.44
CA GLU A 77 12.06 4.02 10.11
C GLU A 77 13.42 3.70 9.47
N LYS A 78 13.43 3.58 8.14
CA LYS A 78 14.62 3.14 7.39
C LYS A 78 15.75 4.16 7.41
N TYR A 79 15.44 5.45 7.30
CA TYR A 79 16.47 6.48 7.08
C TYR A 79 16.61 7.46 8.24
N ILE A 80 15.53 7.79 8.95
CA ILE A 80 15.59 8.81 10.00
C ILE A 80 15.90 8.18 11.35
N LEU A 81 15.16 7.14 11.75
CA LEU A 81 15.36 6.47 13.04
C LEU A 81 16.63 5.62 13.07
N THR A 82 17.01 5.04 11.93
CA THR A 82 18.22 4.20 11.83
C THR A 82 19.51 5.04 11.84
N ASN A 83 19.46 6.30 11.42
CA ASN A 83 20.66 7.08 11.12
C ASN A 83 20.89 8.21 12.16
N LYS A 84 21.61 7.90 13.24
CA LYS A 84 21.88 8.82 14.37
C LYS A 84 22.71 10.06 14.02
N GLU A 85 23.36 10.08 12.86
CA GLU A 85 24.12 11.25 12.39
C GLU A 85 23.23 12.38 11.88
N LEU A 86 22.02 12.03 11.42
CA LEU A 86 21.00 13.01 11.10
C LEU A 86 20.54 13.63 12.42
N LYS A 87 21.03 14.84 12.73
CA LYS A 87 20.59 15.66 13.87
C LYS A 87 19.15 16.20 13.71
N ILE A 88 18.26 15.38 13.16
CA ILE A 88 16.86 15.70 12.95
C ILE A 88 16.15 15.37 14.26
N LYS A 89 15.53 16.39 14.87
CA LYS A 89 14.72 16.21 16.07
C LYS A 89 13.42 15.50 15.68
N THR A 90 13.32 14.21 15.96
CA THR A 90 12.12 13.42 15.70
C THR A 90 11.17 13.45 16.90
N TRP A 91 9.88 13.45 16.61
CA TRP A 91 8.83 13.24 17.60
C TRP A 91 8.18 11.91 17.29
N VAL A 92 8.56 10.87 18.03
CA VAL A 92 7.97 9.54 17.89
C VAL A 92 6.59 9.57 18.56
N ARG A 93 5.57 9.08 17.86
CA ARG A 93 4.20 8.93 18.38
C ARG A 93 3.99 7.59 19.05
#